data_AF-A8PZ38-F1
#
_entry.id   AF-A8PZ38-F1
#
_cell.length_a   1.000
_cell.length_b   1.000
_cell.length_c   1.000
_cell.angle_alpha   90.00
_cell.angle_beta   90.00
_cell.angle_gamma   90.00
#
_symmetry.space_group_name_H-M   'P 1'
#
loop_
_entity.id
_entity.type
_entity.pdbx_description
1 polymer ?
#
loop_
_entity_poly.entity_id
_entity_poly.type
_entity_poly.pdbx_seq_one_letter_code
_entity_poly.pdbx_strand_id
1 'polypeptide(L)' 'MKFEKLKVRPKKLASKAPCAAEFASVLACWASTQDLRSQSECVGVTKTLRECMATAHQGPRKQAKPTINYHLARFSKHV' A
#
# COMPACT_ATOMS: atom_id res chain seq x y z
N MET A 1 25.53 19.93 15.41
CA MET A 1 24.23 20.41 14.87
C MET A 1 23.30 20.64 16.04
N LYS A 2 22.71 21.83 16.20
CA LYS A 2 21.73 22.13 17.26
C LYS A 2 20.33 22.11 16.64
N PHE A 3 19.52 21.12 16.99
CA PHE A 3 18.13 21.05 16.53
C PHE A 3 17.23 21.76 17.54
N GLU A 4 16.41 22.73 17.09
CA GLU A 4 15.44 23.40 17.98
C GLU A 4 14.36 22.44 18.51
N LYS A 5 13.95 21.46 17.69
CA LYS A 5 12.94 20.44 18.05
C LYS A 5 13.28 19.11 17.40
N LEU A 6 13.50 18.07 18.21
CA LEU A 6 13.70 16.71 17.73
C LEU A 6 12.36 16.10 17.35
N LYS A 7 12.00 16.13 16.06
CA LYS A 7 10.77 15.54 15.53
C LYS A 7 11.02 14.84 14.20
N VAL A 8 10.29 13.77 13.96
CA VAL A 8 10.19 13.12 12.65
C VAL A 8 8.95 13.62 11.91
N ARG A 9 9.10 13.87 10.61
CA ARG A 9 7.94 14.14 9.74
C ARG A 9 7.26 12.79 9.47
N PRO A 10 6.02 12.55 9.96
CA PRO A 10 5.34 11.29 9.70
C PRO A 10 5.09 11.19 8.19
N LYS A 11 5.70 10.20 7.56
CA LYS A 11 5.33 9.84 6.19
C LYS A 11 3.97 9.15 6.28
N LYS A 12 3.02 9.58 5.45
CA LYS A 12 1.82 8.79 5.22
C LYS A 12 2.29 7.47 4.62
N LEU A 13 2.21 6.37 5.39
CA LEU A 13 2.38 5.04 4.82
C LEU A 13 1.30 4.92 3.75
N ALA A 14 1.71 4.79 2.49
CA ALA A 14 0.78 4.55 1.41
C ALA A 14 -0.05 3.33 1.81
N SER A 15 -1.38 3.49 1.82
CA SER A 15 -2.27 2.36 2.05
C SER A 15 -1.89 1.29 1.05
N LYS A 16 -1.51 0.11 1.53
CA LYS A 16 -1.26 -1.02 0.63
C LYS A 16 -2.58 -1.29 -0.08
N ALA A 17 -2.60 -1.11 -1.41
CA ALA A 17 -3.73 -1.50 -2.22
C ALA A 17 -3.73 -3.03 -2.30
N PRO A 18 -4.72 -3.73 -1.70
CA PRO A 18 -4.66 -5.17 -1.46
C PRO A 18 -4.61 -5.98 -2.76
N CYS A 19 -5.21 -5.48 -3.84
CA CYS A 19 -5.24 -6.15 -5.14
C CYS A 19 -4.25 -5.57 -6.16
N ALA A 20 -3.28 -4.76 -5.74
CA ALA A 20 -2.33 -4.15 -6.66
C ALA A 20 -1.43 -5.17 -7.37
N ALA A 21 -1.06 -6.25 -6.68
CA ALA A 21 -0.23 -7.31 -7.26
C ALA A 21 -1.00 -8.08 -8.36
N GLU A 22 -2.23 -8.51 -8.05
CA GLU A 22 -3.11 -9.18 -9.03
C GLU A 22 -3.48 -8.27 -10.20
N PHE A 23 -3.60 -6.96 -9.97
CA PHE A 23 -3.84 -6.03 -11.07
C PHE A 23 -2.59 -5.88 -11.95
N ALA A 24 -1.39 -5.85 -11.36
CA ALA A 24 -0.14 -5.76 -12.11
C ALA A 24 0.10 -7.01 -12.98
N SER A 25 -0.30 -8.20 -12.53
CA SER A 25 -0.22 -9.42 -13.34
C SER A 25 -1.17 -9.38 -14.54
N VAL A 26 -2.37 -8.82 -14.39
CA VAL A 26 -3.29 -8.59 -15.52
C VAL A 26 -2.67 -7.64 -16.54
N LEU A 27 -2.08 -6.53 -16.09
CA LEU A 27 -1.40 -5.57 -16.98
C LEU A 27 -0.22 -6.22 -17.71
N ALA A 28 0.55 -7.07 -17.03
CA ALA A 28 1.65 -7.82 -17.64
C ALA A 28 1.14 -8.80 -18.71
N CYS A 29 0.00 -9.45 -18.47
CA CYS A 29 -0.62 -10.35 -19.44
C CYS A 29 -1.15 -9.61 -20.68
N TRP A 30 -1.76 -8.43 -20.50
CA TRP A 30 -2.18 -7.58 -21.61
C TRP A 30 -0.99 -7.11 -22.45
N ALA A 31 0.11 -6.78 -21.81
CA ALA A 31 1.33 -6.36 -22.48
C ALA A 31 1.96 -7.49 -23.32
N SER A 32 1.87 -8.74 -22.89
CA SER A 32 2.47 -9.87 -23.60
C SER A 32 1.57 -10.46 -24.69
N THR A 33 0.25 -10.50 -24.48
CA THR A 33 -0.69 -11.21 -25.38
C THR A 33 -1.55 -10.29 -26.25
N GLN A 34 -1.51 -8.97 -26.01
CA GLN A 34 -2.41 -7.98 -26.63
C GLN A 34 -3.91 -8.25 -26.39
N ASP A 35 -4.26 -9.15 -25.47
CA ASP A 35 -5.65 -9.41 -25.08
C ASP A 35 -6.16 -8.36 -24.08
N LEU A 36 -6.48 -7.16 -24.58
CA LEU A 36 -6.99 -6.05 -23.77
C LEU A 36 -8.33 -6.35 -23.07
N ARG A 37 -9.09 -7.33 -23.56
CA ARG A 37 -10.42 -7.66 -23.01
C ARG A 37 -10.39 -8.85 -22.07
N SER A 38 -9.25 -9.51 -21.92
CA SER A 38 -9.10 -10.70 -21.06
C SER A 38 -10.13 -11.78 -21.39
N GLN A 39 -10.36 -12.01 -22.69
CA GLN A 39 -11.35 -12.98 -23.18
C GLN A 39 -10.73 -14.33 -23.52
N SER A 40 -9.41 -14.39 -23.71
CA SER A 40 -8.70 -15.62 -24.04
C SER A 40 -7.62 -15.92 -22.99
N GLU A 41 -6.38 -15.51 -23.25
CA GLU A 41 -5.20 -15.91 -22.50
C GLU A 41 -5.18 -15.30 -21.08
N CYS A 42 -5.72 -14.09 -20.91
CA CYS A 42 -5.70 -13.39 -19.62
C CYS A 42 -6.92 -13.66 -18.71
N VAL A 43 -7.77 -14.64 -19.05
CA VAL A 43 -8.97 -14.99 -18.27
C VAL A 43 -8.58 -15.50 -16.87
N GLY A 44 -7.56 -16.36 -16.77
CA GLY A 44 -7.12 -16.91 -15.49
C GLY A 44 -6.63 -15.83 -14.53
N VAL A 45 -5.79 -14.92 -15.03
CA VAL A 45 -5.21 -13.82 -14.25
C VAL A 45 -6.27 -12.78 -13.86
N THR A 46 -7.27 -12.54 -14.72
CA THR A 46 -8.38 -11.66 -14.35
C THR A 46 -9.35 -12.29 -13.36
N LYS A 47 -9.41 -13.62 -13.27
CA LYS A 47 -10.20 -14.30 -12.24
C LYS A 47 -9.60 -14.08 -10.84
N THR A 48 -8.28 -14.17 -10.68
CA THR A 48 -7.61 -13.92 -9.40
C THR A 48 -7.81 -12.47 -8.94
N LEU A 49 -7.75 -11.51 -9.86
CA LEU A 49 -8.08 -10.11 -9.57
C LEU A 49 -9.52 -9.95 -9.06
N ARG A 50 -10.51 -10.59 -9.72
CA ARG A 50 -11.91 -10.53 -9.29
C ARG A 50 -12.12 -11.13 -7.90
N GLU A 51 -11.48 -12.26 -7.61
CA GLU A 51 -11.50 -12.90 -6.28
C GLU A 51 -10.87 -12.00 -5.21
N CYS A 52 -9.75 -11.35 -5.52
CA CYS A 52 -9.15 -10.37 -4.62
C CYS A 52 -10.10 -9.19 -4.37
N MET A 53 -10.71 -8.62 -5.40
CA MET A 53 -11.62 -7.47 -5.24
C MET A 53 -12.85 -7.82 -4.41
N ALA A 54 -13.41 -9.03 -4.58
CA ALA A 54 -14.54 -9.51 -3.79
C ALA A 54 -14.22 -9.62 -2.29
N THR A 55 -12.97 -9.95 -1.93
CA THR A 55 -12.53 -10.11 -0.53
C THR A 55 -11.99 -8.81 0.08
N ALA A 56 -11.40 -7.94 -0.75
CA ALA A 56 -10.70 -6.73 -0.34
C ALA A 56 -11.60 -5.59 0.18
N HIS A 57 -12.93 -5.70 0.08
CA HIS A 57 -13.87 -4.72 0.63
C HIS A 57 -13.71 -4.50 2.14
N GLN A 58 -13.02 -5.42 2.84
CA GLN A 58 -12.58 -5.25 4.23
C GLN A 58 -11.27 -4.45 4.27
N GLY A 59 -11.34 -3.16 3.93
CA GLY A 59 -10.17 -2.28 3.98
C GLY A 59 -9.49 -2.29 5.36
N PRO A 60 -8.17 -2.04 5.43
CA PRO A 60 -7.44 -2.09 6.69
C PRO A 60 -8.07 -1.12 7.69
N ARG A 61 -8.40 -1.63 8.89
CA ARG A 61 -8.89 -0.81 10.01
C ARG A 61 -7.90 0.33 10.23
N LYS A 62 -8.41 1.56 10.44
CA LYS A 62 -7.60 2.76 10.69
C LYS A 62 -6.56 2.43 11.76
N GLN A 63 -5.29 2.31 11.36
CA GLN A 63 -4.22 2.04 12.31
C GLN A 63 -4.03 3.25 13.22
N ALA A 64 -3.74 2.99 14.49
CA ALA A 64 -3.44 4.03 15.46
C ALA A 64 -2.23 4.84 14.97
N LYS A 65 -2.29 6.17 15.16
CA LYS A 65 -1.19 7.06 14.79
C LYS A 65 0.02 6.76 15.68
N PRO A 66 1.24 6.67 15.13
CA PRO A 66 2.43 6.44 15.95
C PRO A 66 2.72 7.65 16.85
N THR A 67 3.06 7.40 18.11
CA THR A 67 3.36 8.42 19.13
C THR A 67 4.84 8.82 19.18
N ILE A 68 5.64 8.47 18.16
CA ILE A 68 7.09 8.68 18.14
C ILE A 68 7.53 10.12 18.46
N ASN A 69 6.83 11.13 17.94
CA ASN A 69 7.16 12.54 18.19
C ASN A 69 6.97 12.96 19.66
N TYR A 70 6.08 12.29 20.40
CA TYR A 70 5.93 12.51 21.84
C TYR A 70 7.17 12.06 22.60
N HIS A 71 7.68 10.86 22.27
CA HIS A 71 8.88 10.31 22.92
C HIS A 71 10.15 11.09 22.57
N LEU A 72 10.30 11.50 21.30
CA LEU A 72 11.46 12.29 20.86
C LEU A 72 11.52 13.67 21.54
N ALA A 73 10.36 14.33 21.72
CA ALA A 73 10.29 15.61 22.43
C ALA A 73 10.62 15.48 23.93
N ARG A 74 10.37 14.32 24.54
CA ARG A 74 10.79 14.04 25.93
C ARG A 74 12.29 13.76 26.01
N PHE A 75 12.82 12.99 25.06
CA PHE A 75 14.23 12.63 25.00
C PHE A 75 15.15 13.82 24.72
N SER A 76 14.68 14.82 23.94
CA SER A 76 15.45 16.03 23.65
C SER A 76 15.73 16.93 24.86
N LYS A 77 15.27 16.58 26.06
CA LYS A 77 15.66 17.24 27.32
C LYS A 77 16.88 16.60 27.97
N HIS A 78 17.23 15.38 27.54
CA HIS A 78 18.31 14.56 28.09
C HIS A 78 19.50 14.44 27.12
N VAL A 79 19.41 15.10 25.95
CA VAL A 79 20.43 15.20 24.90
C VAL A 79 20.60 16.65 24.55
#